data_AF-A2E7F4-F1
#
_entry.id   AF-A2E7F4-F1
#
_cell.length_a   1.000
_cell.length_b   1.000
_cell.length_c   1.000
_cell.angle_alpha   90.00
_cell.angle_beta   90.00
_cell.angle_gamma   90.00
#
_symmetry.space_group_name_H-M   'P 1'
#
loop_
_entity.id
_entity.type
_entity.pdbx_description
1 polymer ?
#
loop_
_entity_poly.entity_id
_entity_poly.type
_entity_poly.pdbx_seq_one_letter_code
_entity_poly.pdbx_strand_id
1 'polypeptide(L)'
;MLATPHATILIEDIPLPMLDSFEDEVEELDTTTGIPFIKVQEMADLMKNGKELKIFDCRFPYEYKAGHIVGASNLGSIKEMEKFFNSYEKVVKSLEVKGKSINDLYILFHCEFSSVRGPSFAKIFREMDRMRNSLNYPALSFPNVFIIHGGFKEIYSERPDLCTGTYLTMHDDTYVQNGELSRMNRRYKEEISNFNRSKGGKRVRRLTSSQPIFHPFVAFCF
;
A
#
# COMPACT_ATOMS: atom_id res chain seq x y z
N MET A 1 81.08 29.71 -7.18
CA MET A 1 80.01 30.58 -6.66
C MET A 1 78.70 29.93 -7.05
N LEU A 2 78.19 29.10 -6.14
CA LEU A 2 77.13 28.12 -6.37
C LEU A 2 75.83 28.69 -5.80
N ALA A 3 74.82 28.82 -6.66
CA ALA A 3 73.44 29.02 -6.25
C ALA A 3 72.72 27.68 -6.38
N THR A 4 72.15 27.17 -5.28
CA THR A 4 71.17 26.08 -5.29
C THR A 4 69.86 26.60 -4.71
N PRO A 5 68.71 26.35 -5.37
CA PRO A 5 67.42 26.88 -4.97
C PRO A 5 66.71 26.01 -3.92
N HIS A 6 65.73 26.65 -3.30
CA HIS A 6 64.85 26.20 -2.23
C HIS A 6 64.18 24.85 -2.47
N ALA A 7 64.06 24.07 -1.39
CA ALA A 7 63.35 22.80 -1.32
C ALA A 7 61.82 22.99 -1.40
N THR A 8 61.19 22.20 -2.25
CA THR A 8 59.77 21.86 -2.15
C THR A 8 59.67 20.34 -2.19
N ILE A 9 59.31 19.74 -1.06
CA ILE A 9 58.86 18.36 -0.96
C ILE A 9 57.34 18.41 -1.17
N LEU A 10 56.76 17.44 -1.89
CA LEU A 10 55.74 16.53 -1.34
C LEU A 10 55.06 15.69 -2.44
N ILE A 11 55.23 14.38 -2.25
CA ILE A 11 54.27 13.28 -2.40
C ILE A 11 53.99 12.82 -3.83
N GLU A 12 54.77 11.81 -4.21
CA GLU A 12 54.41 10.77 -5.17
C GLU A 12 53.25 9.91 -4.61
N ASP A 13 52.29 9.61 -5.48
CA ASP A 13 51.41 8.43 -5.52
C ASP A 13 50.84 7.90 -4.20
N ILE A 14 49.73 8.50 -3.76
CA ILE A 14 48.80 7.85 -2.83
C ILE A 14 47.78 7.05 -3.67
N PRO A 15 47.69 5.71 -3.50
CA PRO A 15 46.66 4.92 -4.15
C PRO A 15 45.29 5.34 -3.61
N LEU A 16 44.34 5.59 -4.52
CA LEU A 16 42.94 5.81 -4.19
C LEU A 16 42.46 4.66 -3.28
N PRO A 17 41.91 4.96 -2.09
CA PRO A 17 41.34 3.90 -1.26
C PRO A 17 40.18 3.26 -2.01
N MET A 18 40.28 1.94 -2.18
CA MET A 18 39.17 1.07 -2.51
C MET A 18 38.01 1.40 -1.59
N LEU A 19 36.94 1.95 -2.14
CA LEU A 19 35.67 2.09 -1.44
C LEU A 19 35.10 0.69 -1.28
N ASP A 20 35.39 0.13 -0.12
CA ASP A 20 34.81 -1.08 0.43
C ASP A 20 33.28 -0.96 0.40
N SER A 21 32.67 -2.02 -0.13
CA SER A 21 31.32 -2.51 0.16
C SER A 21 30.48 -1.63 1.10
N PHE A 22 29.78 -0.66 0.53
CA PHE A 22 28.48 -0.24 1.03
C PHE A 22 27.44 -0.76 0.04
N GLU A 23 27.33 -2.10 0.00
CA GLU A 23 26.06 -2.74 -0.33
C GLU A 23 25.13 -2.50 0.87
N ASP A 24 24.69 -1.25 1.04
CA ASP A 24 23.50 -0.99 1.85
C ASP A 24 22.37 -1.68 1.10
N GLU A 25 21.95 -2.82 1.65
CA GLU A 25 20.76 -3.57 1.31
C GLU A 25 19.55 -2.62 1.26
N VAL A 26 19.33 -1.99 0.10
CA VAL A 26 18.00 -1.60 -0.30
C VAL A 26 17.32 -2.92 -0.67
N GLU A 27 16.83 -3.62 0.35
CA GLU A 27 15.81 -4.65 0.16
C GLU A 27 14.72 -3.99 -0.69
N GLU A 28 14.68 -4.36 -1.96
CA GLU A 28 13.76 -3.83 -2.95
C GLU A 28 12.35 -4.28 -2.55
N LEU A 29 11.71 -3.53 -1.65
CA LEU A 29 10.37 -3.76 -1.14
C LEU A 29 9.41 -3.80 -2.35
N ASP A 30 8.93 -5.00 -2.67
CA ASP A 30 8.09 -5.36 -3.81
C ASP A 30 7.24 -4.21 -4.36
N THR A 31 7.77 -3.49 -5.36
CA THR A 31 7.11 -2.33 -5.98
C THR A 31 6.00 -2.73 -6.95
N THR A 32 5.70 -4.03 -7.11
CA THR A 32 4.73 -4.55 -8.10
C THR A 32 3.32 -3.97 -7.91
N THR A 33 2.97 -3.50 -6.71
CA THR A 33 1.67 -2.87 -6.43
C THR A 33 1.64 -1.35 -6.61
N GLY A 34 2.80 -0.69 -6.65
CA GLY A 34 2.91 0.77 -6.56
C GLY A 34 2.44 1.36 -5.21
N ILE A 35 2.29 0.51 -4.18
CA ILE A 35 1.97 0.91 -2.81
C ILE A 35 3.23 0.71 -1.95
N PRO A 36 3.65 1.73 -1.20
CA PRO A 36 4.84 1.62 -0.35
C PRO A 36 4.63 0.61 0.79
N PHE A 37 5.69 -0.13 1.09
CA PHE A 37 5.77 -0.95 2.29
C PHE A 37 6.43 -0.15 3.43
N ILE A 38 6.05 -0.46 4.66
CA ILE A 38 6.69 0.03 5.89
C ILE A 38 7.17 -1.14 6.73
N LYS A 39 8.28 -0.95 7.47
CA LYS A 39 8.82 -1.95 8.39
C LYS A 39 7.96 -2.07 9.65
N VAL A 40 8.07 -3.20 10.37
CA VAL A 40 7.38 -3.41 11.65
C VAL A 40 7.69 -2.31 12.66
N GLN A 41 8.95 -1.87 12.71
CA GLN A 41 9.36 -0.78 13.60
C GLN A 41 8.68 0.55 13.26
N GLU A 42 8.56 0.90 11.97
CA GLU A 42 7.88 2.13 11.55
C GLU A 42 6.38 2.10 11.92
N MET A 43 5.72 0.95 11.74
CA MET A 43 4.35 0.75 12.19
C MET A 43 4.23 0.97 13.71
N ALA A 44 5.16 0.42 14.49
CA ALA A 44 5.17 0.58 15.93
C ALA A 44 5.41 2.04 16.37
N ASP A 45 6.27 2.76 15.66
CA ASP A 45 6.51 4.19 15.91
C ASP A 45 5.27 5.02 15.61
N LEU A 46 4.53 4.72 14.54
CA LEU A 46 3.24 5.36 14.26
C LEU A 46 2.23 5.14 15.40
N MET A 47 2.14 3.91 15.93
CA MET A 47 1.27 3.58 17.07
C MET A 47 1.68 4.34 18.33
N LYS A 48 2.97 4.29 18.68
CA LYS A 48 3.53 4.96 19.87
C LYS A 48 3.33 6.47 19.83
N ASN A 49 3.46 7.08 18.65
CA ASN A 49 3.29 8.52 18.44
C ASN A 49 1.81 8.96 18.35
N GLY A 50 0.84 8.06 18.57
CA GLY A 50 -0.59 8.41 18.60
C GLY A 50 -1.13 8.90 17.25
N LYS A 51 -0.57 8.43 16.13
CA LYS A 51 -1.09 8.71 14.79
C LYS A 51 -2.47 8.07 14.62
N GLU A 52 -3.31 8.64 13.75
CA GLU A 52 -4.59 8.00 13.43
C GLU A 52 -4.33 6.84 12.48
N LEU A 53 -4.62 5.63 12.95
CA LEU A 53 -4.35 4.41 12.20
C LEU A 53 -5.65 3.68 11.88
N LYS A 54 -5.75 3.20 10.65
CA LYS A 54 -6.68 2.15 10.27
C LYS A 54 -5.90 0.94 9.76
N ILE A 55 -5.83 -0.09 10.59
CA ILE A 55 -5.10 -1.33 10.27
C ILE A 55 -6.11 -2.35 9.74
N PHE A 56 -5.89 -2.84 8.53
CA PHE A 56 -6.65 -3.90 7.89
C PHE A 56 -5.85 -5.20 7.88
N ASP A 57 -6.38 -6.19 8.60
CA ASP A 57 -5.87 -7.55 8.56
C ASP A 57 -6.61 -8.33 7.46
N CYS A 58 -5.91 -8.61 6.36
CA CYS A 58 -6.44 -9.34 5.20
C CYS A 58 -6.31 -10.86 5.31
N ARG A 59 -5.96 -11.38 6.49
CA ARG A 59 -6.00 -12.83 6.75
C ARG A 59 -7.44 -13.33 6.86
N PHE A 60 -7.61 -14.64 6.87
CA PHE A 60 -8.91 -15.23 7.08
C PHE A 60 -9.40 -15.02 8.52
N PRO A 61 -10.73 -15.02 8.76
CA PRO A 61 -11.29 -14.74 10.07
C PRO A 61 -10.79 -15.67 11.17
N TYR A 62 -10.43 -16.92 10.88
CA TYR A 62 -9.87 -17.80 11.90
C TYR A 62 -8.46 -17.40 12.34
N GLU A 63 -7.61 -17.01 11.39
CA GLU A 63 -6.26 -16.48 11.67
C GLU A 63 -6.37 -15.21 12.55
N TYR A 64 -7.28 -14.29 12.19
CA TYR A 64 -7.52 -13.05 12.93
C TYR A 64 -8.10 -13.29 14.33
N LYS A 65 -9.08 -14.20 14.45
CA LYS A 65 -9.73 -14.51 15.74
C LYS A 65 -8.77 -15.15 16.73
N ALA A 66 -7.82 -15.95 16.25
CA ALA A 66 -6.78 -16.53 17.11
C ALA A 66 -5.87 -15.44 17.69
N GLY A 67 -5.47 -14.48 16.87
CA GLY A 67 -4.73 -13.31 17.31
C GLY A 67 -4.48 -12.32 16.19
N HIS A 68 -4.37 -11.03 16.53
CA HIS A 68 -4.21 -9.92 15.59
C HIS A 68 -3.61 -8.68 16.28
N ILE A 69 -3.17 -7.71 15.48
CA ILE A 69 -2.63 -6.43 15.97
C ILE A 69 -3.74 -5.68 16.72
N VAL A 70 -3.41 -5.08 17.86
CA VAL A 70 -4.36 -4.27 18.66
C VAL A 70 -4.99 -3.18 17.79
N GLY A 71 -6.32 -3.14 17.76
CA GLY A 71 -7.07 -2.13 17.01
C GLY A 71 -7.20 -2.41 15.50
N ALA A 72 -6.64 -3.51 14.99
CA ALA A 72 -6.87 -3.93 13.61
C ALA A 72 -8.33 -4.33 13.39
N SER A 73 -8.76 -4.29 12.13
CA SER A 73 -10.07 -4.80 11.69
C SER A 73 -9.85 -5.86 10.63
N ASN A 74 -10.46 -7.04 10.80
CA ASN A 74 -10.41 -8.06 9.78
C ASN A 74 -11.16 -7.62 8.53
N LEU A 75 -10.51 -7.75 7.38
CA LEU A 75 -11.06 -7.45 6.08
C LEU A 75 -11.31 -8.77 5.33
N GLY A 76 -12.44 -9.41 5.62
CA GLY A 76 -12.76 -10.75 5.12
C GLY A 76 -13.27 -10.75 3.68
N SER A 77 -13.53 -9.57 3.09
CA SER A 77 -13.97 -9.45 1.70
C SER A 77 -13.75 -8.05 1.10
N ILE A 78 -13.73 -7.96 -0.23
CA ILE A 78 -13.71 -6.68 -0.96
C ILE A 78 -14.95 -5.84 -0.62
N LYS A 79 -16.11 -6.47 -0.38
CA LYS A 79 -17.34 -5.76 -0.02
C LYS A 79 -17.21 -5.01 1.32
N GLU A 80 -16.47 -5.54 2.28
CA GLU A 80 -16.21 -4.84 3.54
C GLU A 80 -15.29 -3.64 3.35
N MET A 81 -14.32 -3.78 2.44
CA MET A 81 -13.46 -2.67 2.03
C MET A 81 -14.25 -1.56 1.35
N GLU A 82 -15.17 -1.91 0.44
CA GLU A 82 -16.09 -0.97 -0.20
C GLU A 82 -16.96 -0.23 0.81
N LYS A 83 -17.47 -0.92 1.84
CA LYS A 83 -18.24 -0.28 2.92
C LYS A 83 -17.41 0.79 3.64
N PHE A 84 -16.17 0.46 4.01
CA PHE A 84 -15.27 1.44 4.62
C PHE A 84 -14.97 2.60 3.67
N PHE A 85 -14.63 2.31 2.42
CA PHE A 85 -14.31 3.32 1.41
C PHE A 85 -15.50 4.26 1.11
N ASN A 86 -16.73 3.75 1.14
CA ASN A 86 -17.97 4.53 0.98
C ASN A 86 -18.36 5.30 2.25
N SER A 87 -17.73 5.02 3.39
CA SER A 87 -17.90 5.78 4.62
C SER A 87 -16.97 6.99 4.74
N TYR A 88 -16.30 7.40 3.65
CA TYR A 88 -15.35 8.51 3.60
C TYR A 88 -15.79 9.76 4.38
N GLU A 89 -16.99 10.29 4.11
CA GLU A 89 -17.52 11.47 4.80
C GLU A 89 -17.63 11.29 6.32
N LYS A 90 -17.95 10.07 6.77
CA LYS A 90 -18.02 9.76 8.21
C LYS A 90 -16.62 9.70 8.81
N VAL A 91 -15.65 9.15 8.08
CA VAL A 91 -14.24 9.10 8.48
C VAL A 91 -13.69 10.51 8.63
N VAL A 92 -13.89 11.38 7.63
CA VAL A 92 -13.45 12.78 7.67
C VAL A 92 -14.03 13.51 8.87
N LYS A 93 -15.36 13.45 9.07
CA LYS A 93 -16.01 14.07 10.24
C LYS A 93 -15.47 13.54 11.57
N SER A 94 -15.17 12.24 11.66
CA SER A 94 -14.59 11.66 12.88
C SER A 94 -13.18 12.16 13.18
N LEU A 95 -12.40 12.47 12.14
CA LEU A 95 -11.05 13.06 12.28
C LEU A 95 -11.14 14.54 12.66
N GLU A 96 -12.07 15.29 12.04
CA GLU A 96 -12.28 16.71 12.33
C GLU A 96 -12.65 16.95 13.80
N VAL A 97 -13.49 16.09 14.39
CA VAL A 97 -13.83 16.14 15.83
C VAL A 97 -12.58 15.99 16.73
N LYS A 98 -11.55 15.30 16.24
CA LYS A 98 -10.25 15.15 16.93
C LYS A 98 -9.25 16.25 16.56
N GLY A 99 -9.65 17.27 15.79
CA GLY A 99 -8.76 18.30 15.27
C GLY A 99 -7.77 17.80 14.22
N LYS A 100 -8.10 16.70 13.51
CA LYS A 100 -7.25 16.06 12.51
C LYS A 100 -7.90 16.10 11.13
N SER A 101 -7.09 15.96 10.08
CA SER A 101 -7.53 15.90 8.69
C SER A 101 -7.36 14.49 8.11
N ILE A 102 -7.86 14.27 6.89
CA ILE A 102 -7.66 13.00 6.18
C ILE A 102 -6.18 12.69 5.90
N ASN A 103 -5.32 13.72 5.85
CA ASN A 103 -3.88 13.56 5.67
C ASN A 103 -3.17 13.07 6.94
N ASP A 104 -3.86 13.02 8.07
CA ASP A 104 -3.32 12.50 9.34
C ASP A 104 -3.68 11.02 9.57
N LEU A 105 -4.57 10.46 8.73
CA LEU A 105 -4.97 9.06 8.77
C LEU A 105 -4.02 8.20 7.93
N TYR A 106 -3.45 7.17 8.54
CA TYR A 106 -2.66 6.14 7.87
C TYR A 106 -3.47 4.86 7.76
N ILE A 107 -3.60 4.33 6.55
CA ILE A 107 -4.24 3.05 6.28
C ILE A 107 -3.16 2.01 6.03
N LEU A 108 -3.13 0.99 6.88
CA LEU A 108 -2.11 -0.05 6.85
C LEU A 108 -2.77 -1.38 6.48
N PHE A 109 -2.25 -2.06 5.47
CA PHE A 109 -2.68 -3.40 5.09
C PHE A 109 -1.62 -4.42 5.48
N HIS A 110 -2.04 -5.60 5.92
CA HIS A 110 -1.15 -6.75 6.06
C HIS A 110 -1.88 -8.06 5.83
N CYS A 111 -1.14 -9.16 5.71
CA CYS A 111 -1.71 -10.50 5.88
C CYS A 111 -0.79 -11.34 6.79
N GLU A 112 -0.64 -12.63 6.52
CA GLU A 112 0.30 -13.48 7.28
C GLU A 112 1.75 -13.11 7.03
N PHE A 113 2.14 -13.01 5.75
CA PHE A 113 3.49 -12.65 5.28
C PHE A 113 3.53 -11.36 4.46
N SER A 114 2.39 -10.69 4.30
CA SER A 114 2.21 -9.51 3.43
C SER A 114 2.71 -9.64 1.97
N SER A 115 2.77 -10.86 1.41
CA SER A 115 3.26 -11.08 0.03
C SER A 115 2.16 -11.20 -1.02
N VAL A 116 0.92 -11.52 -0.63
CA VAL A 116 -0.17 -11.78 -1.60
C VAL A 116 -1.46 -11.05 -1.21
N ARG A 117 -2.10 -11.46 -0.10
CA ARG A 117 -3.42 -10.97 0.30
C ARG A 117 -3.39 -9.48 0.64
N GLY A 118 -2.46 -9.06 1.51
CA GLY A 118 -2.27 -7.65 1.88
C GLY A 118 -2.03 -6.73 0.67
N PRO A 119 -1.00 -7.01 -0.17
CA PRO A 119 -0.73 -6.23 -1.38
C PRO A 119 -1.91 -6.19 -2.37
N SER A 120 -2.61 -7.31 -2.57
CA SER A 120 -3.77 -7.38 -3.45
C SER A 120 -4.90 -6.46 -2.99
N PHE A 121 -5.24 -6.48 -1.69
CA PHE A 121 -6.26 -5.60 -1.13
C PHE A 121 -5.84 -4.13 -1.16
N ALA A 122 -4.59 -3.81 -0.82
CA ALA A 122 -4.07 -2.44 -0.88
C ALA A 122 -4.13 -1.86 -2.31
N LYS A 123 -3.79 -2.67 -3.31
CA LYS A 123 -3.91 -2.30 -4.73
C LYS A 123 -5.36 -2.02 -5.12
N ILE A 124 -6.27 -2.92 -4.78
CA ILE A 124 -7.71 -2.75 -5.06
C ILE A 124 -8.25 -1.49 -4.37
N PHE A 125 -7.85 -1.22 -3.13
CA PHE A 125 -8.23 -0.02 -2.39
C PHE A 125 -7.77 1.26 -3.10
N ARG A 126 -6.49 1.34 -3.48
CA ARG A 126 -5.95 2.50 -4.22
C ARG A 126 -6.62 2.66 -5.58
N GLU A 127 -6.92 1.57 -6.25
CA GLU A 127 -7.64 1.56 -7.50
C GLU A 127 -9.07 2.09 -7.37
N MET A 128 -9.79 1.75 -6.30
CA MET A 128 -11.09 2.33 -5.98
C MET A 128 -10.98 3.84 -5.76
N ASP A 129 -9.92 4.28 -5.08
CA ASP A 129 -9.66 5.71 -4.85
C ASP A 129 -9.39 6.48 -6.14
N ARG A 130 -8.57 5.92 -7.03
CA ARG A 130 -8.30 6.51 -8.35
C ARG A 130 -9.54 6.52 -9.25
N MET A 131 -10.40 5.50 -9.18
CA MET A 131 -11.66 5.51 -9.92
C MET A 131 -12.60 6.62 -9.43
N ARG A 132 -12.72 6.80 -8.11
CA ARG A 132 -13.52 7.89 -7.51
C ARG A 132 -12.99 9.26 -7.92
N ASN A 133 -11.67 9.44 -7.96
CA ASN A 133 -11.02 10.70 -8.29
C ASN A 133 -10.60 10.83 -9.76
N SER A 134 -11.24 10.09 -10.67
CA SER A 134 -10.86 10.05 -12.09
C SER A 134 -10.92 11.41 -12.79
N LEU A 135 -11.87 12.28 -12.42
CA LEU A 135 -11.98 13.65 -12.96
C LEU A 135 -11.04 14.66 -12.28
N ASN A 136 -10.47 14.31 -11.12
CA ASN A 136 -9.65 15.19 -10.28
C ASN A 136 -8.22 14.66 -10.15
N TYR A 137 -7.75 13.89 -11.12
CA TYR A 137 -6.39 13.35 -11.10
C TYR A 137 -5.35 14.48 -10.97
N PRO A 138 -4.35 14.40 -10.06
CA PRO A 138 -3.88 13.24 -9.31
C PRO A 138 -4.40 13.13 -7.85
N ALA A 139 -5.54 13.72 -7.50
CA ALA A 139 -6.07 13.67 -6.13
C ALA A 139 -6.35 12.25 -5.62
N LEU A 140 -6.26 12.07 -4.29
CA LEU A 140 -6.62 10.86 -3.55
C LEU A 140 -7.53 11.23 -2.38
N SER A 141 -8.52 10.38 -2.11
CA SER A 141 -9.32 10.47 -0.88
C SER A 141 -8.51 9.99 0.32
N PHE A 142 -7.69 8.94 0.14
CA PHE A 142 -6.85 8.37 1.18
C PHE A 142 -5.38 8.36 0.72
N PRO A 143 -4.63 9.44 0.97
CA PRO A 143 -3.27 9.58 0.46
C PRO A 143 -2.27 8.61 1.10
N ASN A 144 -2.39 8.37 2.41
CA ASN A 144 -1.47 7.57 3.21
C ASN A 144 -1.92 6.11 3.29
N VAL A 145 -1.59 5.32 2.27
CA VAL A 145 -1.86 3.87 2.24
C VAL A 145 -0.54 3.11 2.13
N PHE A 146 -0.33 2.16 3.02
CA PHE A 146 0.90 1.38 3.14
C PHE A 146 0.61 -0.11 3.36
N ILE A 147 1.61 -0.94 3.09
CA ILE A 147 1.60 -2.37 3.42
C ILE A 147 2.64 -2.62 4.51
N ILE A 148 2.31 -3.38 5.56
CA ILE A 148 3.29 -3.72 6.60
C ILE A 148 4.12 -4.89 6.11
N HIS A 149 5.43 -4.70 5.95
CA HIS A 149 6.37 -5.75 5.57
C HIS A 149 6.37 -6.91 6.58
N GLY A 150 6.67 -8.12 6.13
CA GLY A 150 6.72 -9.31 7.00
C GLY A 150 5.37 -9.85 7.47
N GLY A 151 4.31 -9.05 7.40
CA GLY A 151 2.98 -9.40 7.82
C GLY A 151 2.86 -9.74 9.32
N PHE A 152 1.75 -10.37 9.70
CA PHE A 152 1.47 -10.68 11.09
C PHE A 152 2.49 -11.64 11.70
N LYS A 153 3.12 -12.51 10.91
CA LYS A 153 4.17 -13.41 11.40
C LYS A 153 5.36 -12.63 11.98
N GLU A 154 5.89 -11.68 11.22
CA GLU A 154 7.03 -10.86 11.66
C GLU A 154 6.63 -9.95 12.82
N ILE A 155 5.46 -9.29 12.73
CA ILE A 155 4.94 -8.43 13.79
C ILE A 155 4.78 -9.20 15.12
N TYR A 156 4.22 -10.40 15.07
CA TYR A 156 4.04 -11.22 16.28
C TYR A 156 5.37 -11.68 16.88
N SER A 157 6.38 -11.92 16.03
CA SER A 157 7.72 -12.33 16.48
C SER A 157 8.50 -11.17 17.10
N GLU A 158 8.49 -10.00 16.47
CA GLU A 158 9.30 -8.85 16.88
C GLU A 158 8.60 -7.99 17.95
N ARG A 159 7.28 -7.83 17.82
CA ARG A 159 6.45 -6.92 18.63
C ARG A 159 5.17 -7.60 19.13
N PRO A 160 5.28 -8.70 19.90
CA PRO A 160 4.13 -9.37 20.48
C PRO A 160 3.32 -8.45 21.43
N ASP A 161 3.96 -7.41 22.00
CA ASP A 161 3.33 -6.38 22.82
C ASP A 161 2.25 -5.57 22.08
N LEU A 162 2.31 -5.50 20.75
CA LEU A 162 1.33 -4.82 19.90
C LEU A 162 0.21 -5.76 19.42
N CYS A 163 0.24 -7.02 19.84
CA CYS A 163 -0.69 -8.06 19.40
C CYS A 163 -1.59 -8.53 20.54
N THR A 164 -2.73 -9.12 20.16
CA THR A 164 -3.60 -9.86 21.06
C THR A 164 -3.72 -11.30 20.58
N GLY A 165 -3.94 -12.24 21.51
CA GLY A 165 -4.12 -13.65 21.17
C GLY A 165 -2.83 -14.32 20.71
N THR A 166 -2.94 -15.28 19.80
CA THR A 166 -1.84 -16.12 19.32
C THR A 166 -1.68 -16.06 17.81
N TYR A 167 -0.47 -16.38 17.34
CA TYR A 167 -0.21 -16.59 15.92
C TYR A 167 -0.78 -17.94 15.47
N LEU A 168 -1.75 -17.89 14.55
CA LEU A 168 -2.31 -19.06 13.87
C LEU A 168 -2.08 -18.92 12.37
N THR A 169 -1.50 -19.96 11.76
CA THR A 169 -1.18 -19.98 10.34
C THR A 169 -2.42 -20.20 9.49
N MET A 170 -2.37 -19.76 8.23
CA MET A 170 -3.42 -20.06 7.26
C MET A 170 -3.64 -21.57 7.06
N HIS A 171 -2.59 -22.39 7.19
CA HIS A 171 -2.62 -23.83 6.92
C HIS A 171 -2.81 -24.69 8.18
N ASP A 172 -3.37 -24.13 9.26
CA ASP A 172 -3.70 -24.90 10.46
C ASP A 172 -4.55 -26.13 10.14
N ASP A 173 -4.14 -27.29 10.67
CA ASP A 173 -4.72 -28.60 10.37
C ASP A 173 -6.23 -28.66 10.61
N THR A 174 -6.72 -27.95 11.64
CA THR A 174 -8.15 -27.89 11.96
C THR A 174 -8.97 -27.36 10.78
N TYR A 175 -8.48 -26.29 10.16
CA TYR A 175 -9.16 -25.57 9.08
C TYR A 175 -8.90 -26.18 7.70
N VAL A 176 -7.81 -26.92 7.56
CA VAL A 176 -7.55 -27.79 6.40
C VAL A 176 -8.55 -28.94 6.41
N GLN A 177 -8.65 -29.67 7.53
CA GLN A 177 -9.46 -30.89 7.64
C GLN A 177 -10.97 -30.60 7.57
N ASN A 178 -11.44 -29.50 8.15
CA ASN A 178 -12.86 -29.13 8.10
C ASN A 178 -13.29 -28.47 6.76
N GLY A 179 -12.34 -28.26 5.84
CA GLY A 179 -12.56 -27.71 4.50
C GLY A 179 -12.77 -26.19 4.44
N GLU A 180 -12.69 -25.47 5.57
CA GLU A 180 -12.85 -24.01 5.62
C GLU A 180 -11.77 -23.32 4.79
N LEU A 181 -10.49 -23.71 4.92
CA LEU A 181 -9.39 -23.13 4.15
C LEU A 181 -9.68 -23.15 2.63
N SER A 182 -10.15 -24.28 2.13
CA SER A 182 -10.50 -24.45 0.70
C SER A 182 -11.65 -23.54 0.29
N ARG A 183 -12.71 -23.42 1.10
CA ARG A 183 -13.83 -22.52 0.84
C ARG A 183 -13.39 -21.05 0.82
N MET A 184 -12.55 -20.65 1.77
CA MET A 184 -12.06 -19.28 1.91
C MET A 184 -11.12 -18.89 0.78
N ASN A 185 -10.21 -19.78 0.39
CA ASN A 185 -9.36 -19.58 -0.79
C ASN A 185 -10.15 -19.43 -2.07
N ARG A 186 -11.18 -20.27 -2.28
CA ARG A 186 -12.06 -20.15 -3.45
C ARG A 186 -12.76 -18.80 -3.46
N ARG A 187 -13.36 -18.40 -2.34
CA ARG A 187 -14.04 -17.11 -2.20
C ARG A 187 -13.10 -15.93 -2.47
N TYR A 188 -11.90 -15.94 -1.89
CA TYR A 188 -10.89 -14.91 -2.14
C TYR A 188 -10.58 -14.79 -3.64
N LYS A 189 -10.29 -15.90 -4.32
CA LYS A 189 -10.00 -15.92 -5.76
C LYS A 189 -11.18 -15.40 -6.59
N GLU A 190 -12.41 -15.80 -6.25
CA GLU A 190 -13.63 -15.33 -6.89
C GLU A 190 -13.81 -13.81 -6.73
N GLU A 191 -13.60 -13.27 -5.53
CA GLU A 191 -13.71 -11.84 -5.26
C GLU A 191 -12.70 -11.02 -6.06
N ILE A 192 -11.42 -11.41 -6.07
CA ILE A 192 -10.38 -10.75 -6.86
C ILE A 192 -10.70 -10.80 -8.36
N SER A 193 -11.13 -11.96 -8.87
CA SER A 193 -11.53 -12.15 -10.27
C SER A 193 -12.71 -11.28 -10.66
N ASN A 194 -13.75 -11.24 -9.82
CA ASN A 194 -14.95 -10.44 -10.05
C ASN A 194 -14.64 -8.94 -10.07
N PHE A 195 -13.78 -8.48 -9.15
CA PHE A 195 -13.33 -7.08 -9.15
C PHE A 195 -12.60 -6.73 -10.45
N ASN A 196 -11.65 -7.57 -10.89
CA ASN A 196 -10.91 -7.37 -12.14
C ASN A 196 -11.83 -7.36 -13.37
N ARG A 197 -12.83 -8.25 -13.42
CA ARG A 197 -13.84 -8.27 -14.49
C ARG A 197 -14.70 -7.00 -14.51
N SER A 198 -15.12 -6.51 -13.35
CA SER A 198 -15.93 -5.30 -13.23
C SER A 198 -15.21 -4.06 -13.77
N LYS A 199 -13.88 -4.05 -13.73
CA LYS A 199 -13.03 -3.02 -14.34
C LYS A 199 -12.95 -3.16 -15.86
N GLY A 200 -12.71 -4.38 -16.36
CA GLY A 200 -12.57 -4.64 -17.80
C GLY A 200 -13.83 -4.32 -18.63
N GLY A 201 -15.02 -4.38 -18.01
CA GLY A 201 -16.29 -4.03 -18.65
C GLY A 201 -16.53 -2.52 -18.83
N LYS A 202 -15.79 -1.65 -18.12
CA LYS A 202 -15.89 -0.19 -18.23
C LYS A 202 -14.90 0.39 -19.24
N ARG A 203 -14.70 -0.27 -20.39
CA ARG A 203 -14.06 0.37 -21.55
C ARG A 203 -14.99 1.50 -21.99
N VAL A 204 -14.57 2.75 -21.75
CA VAL A 204 -15.19 3.96 -22.28
C VAL A 204 -15.50 3.72 -23.75
N ARG A 205 -16.78 3.66 -24.12
CA ARG A 205 -17.18 3.77 -25.52
C ARG A 205 -16.62 5.10 -25.99
N ARG A 206 -15.59 5.09 -26.84
CA ARG A 206 -15.18 6.30 -27.56
C ARG A 206 -16.44 6.83 -28.24
N LEU A 207 -16.95 7.95 -27.76
CA LEU A 207 -17.88 8.77 -28.53
C LEU A 207 -17.07 9.20 -29.76
N THR A 208 -17.24 8.50 -30.87
CA THR A 208 -16.76 8.97 -32.17
C THR A 208 -17.59 10.20 -32.51
N SER A 209 -17.04 11.38 -32.25
CA SER A 209 -17.60 12.63 -32.74
C SER A 209 -17.40 12.70 -34.26
N SER A 210 -18.35 12.17 -35.02
CA SER A 210 -18.53 12.54 -36.41
C SER A 210 -19.68 13.52 -36.49
N GLN A 211 -19.36 14.80 -36.30
CA GLN A 211 -20.20 15.90 -36.77
C GLN A 211 -19.41 16.58 -37.90
N PRO A 212 -19.92 16.62 -39.14
CA PRO A 212 -19.27 17.35 -40.21
C PRO A 212 -19.39 18.85 -39.94
N ILE A 213 -18.25 19.54 -39.94
CA ILE A 213 -18.17 20.99 -39.84
C ILE A 213 -18.70 21.57 -41.15
N PHE A 214 -19.93 22.10 -41.14
CA PHE A 214 -20.39 23.02 -42.18
C PHE A 214 -19.71 24.36 -41.96
N HIS A 215 -18.79 24.72 -42.85
CA HIS A 215 -18.21 26.06 -42.91
C HIS A 215 -19.17 26.98 -43.69
N PRO A 216 -19.65 28.10 -43.13
CA PRO A 216 -20.31 29.11 -43.93
C PRO A 216 -19.23 29.88 -44.71
N PHE A 217 -19.36 29.90 -46.03
CA PHE A 217 -18.65 30.83 -46.90
C PHE A 217 -19.12 32.25 -46.58
N VAL A 218 -18.24 33.04 -45.97
CA VAL A 218 -18.35 34.50 -45.96
C VAL A 218 -17.56 34.99 -47.18
N ALA A 219 -18.27 35.44 -48.21
CA ALA A 219 -17.69 36.21 -49.30
C ALA A 219 -18.14 37.67 -49.13
N PHE A 220 -17.18 38.56 -48.91
CA PHE A 220 -17.37 40.01 -49.01
C PHE A 220 -16.26 40.58 -49.90
N CYS A 221 -16.70 41.30 -50.94
CA CYS A 221 -16.05 42.35 -51.73
C CYS A 221 -14.60 42.19 -52.23
N PHE A 222 -14.44 42.15 -53.56
CA PHE A 222 -14.20 43.36 -54.36
C PHE A 222 -14.99 43.27 -55.68
#